data_AF-A0A2V8V3D4-F1
#
_entry.id   AF-A0A2V8V3D4-F1
#
_cell.length_a   1.000
_cell.length_b   1.000
_cell.length_c   1.000
_cell.angle_alpha   90.00
_cell.angle_beta   90.00
_cell.angle_gamma   90.00
#
_symmetry.space_group_name_H-M   'P 1'
#
loop_
_entity.id
_entity.type
_entity.pdbx_description
1 polymer ?
#
loop_
_entity_poly.entity_id
_entity_poly.type
_entity_poly.pdbx_seq_one_letter_code
_entity_poly.pdbx_strand_id
1 'polypeptide(L)'
;MHMDQYAVIMYVFFWVVRIRGCVRRWPQPLLRGPEWFFNVHVQPGFYEVEGRKLLHRYRMRMFIPFAVDIPLAIAIFLSGRLELLNWLILGLCAMIHINHSYSVDLAERQARPLAVPEAEQPVAAVLLSLTPRRLRDYSNRRVEWALGLSTLVALAWLVRYYFAAPEHHDLRGVFGTPVLMLYAQLGFLFVKRMVISWRSPLPQSQTAEHMAAREETRKYYLRVCDMNRAAAVAVIVFWPFTMNMGHAAFDRVYSIWFAVWLLTSVVAGVWIEIKRKQLVDLALRARPVKLPDLLDQSEIARWPVCYQPSVPMLLLKGARGYSLNLANRLTHLGAAYLAGWVVLFVLLPKGH
;
A
#
# COMPACT_ATOMS: atom_id res chain seq x y z
N MET A 1 -20.49 8.73 23.01
CA MET A 1 -20.65 8.08 21.69
C MET A 1 -20.17 6.66 21.84
N HIS A 2 -20.97 5.66 21.49
CA HIS A 2 -20.55 4.26 21.58
C HIS A 2 -19.47 3.95 20.53
N MET A 3 -18.55 3.03 20.83
CA MET A 3 -17.44 2.64 19.94
C MET A 3 -17.90 2.30 18.51
N ASP A 4 -19.08 1.70 18.42
CA ASP A 4 -19.78 1.36 17.19
C ASP A 4 -20.04 2.56 16.27
N GLN A 5 -20.37 3.72 16.84
CA GLN A 5 -20.62 4.93 16.04
C GLN A 5 -19.36 5.39 15.31
N TYR A 6 -18.20 5.27 15.95
CA TYR A 6 -16.92 5.62 15.31
C TYR A 6 -16.54 4.63 14.20
N ALA A 7 -16.78 3.34 14.41
CA ALA A 7 -16.56 2.31 13.39
C ALA A 7 -17.43 2.58 12.14
N VAL A 8 -18.70 2.92 12.34
CA VAL A 8 -19.61 3.30 11.25
C VAL A 8 -19.17 4.58 10.54
N ILE A 9 -18.81 5.63 11.28
CA ILE A 9 -18.31 6.90 10.69
C ILE A 9 -17.05 6.62 9.84
N MET A 10 -16.11 5.84 10.37
CA MET A 10 -14.88 5.48 9.65
C MET A 10 -15.17 4.66 8.39
N TYR A 11 -16.15 3.76 8.46
CA TYR A 11 -16.60 2.98 7.30
C TYR A 11 -17.25 3.85 6.23
N VAL A 12 -18.12 4.79 6.60
CA VAL A 12 -18.70 5.77 5.66
C VAL A 12 -17.61 6.64 5.04
N PHE A 13 -16.67 7.13 5.84
CA PHE A 13 -15.52 7.91 5.34
C PHE A 13 -14.68 7.09 4.34
N PHE A 14 -14.41 5.83 4.65
CA PHE A 14 -13.72 4.91 3.75
C PHE A 14 -14.45 4.76 2.41
N TRP A 15 -15.78 4.66 2.42
CA TRP A 15 -16.60 4.63 1.20
C TRP A 15 -16.44 5.89 0.35
N VAL A 16 -16.45 7.07 0.95
CA VAL A 16 -16.24 8.35 0.23
C VAL A 16 -14.88 8.36 -0.46
N VAL A 17 -13.82 8.01 0.27
CA VAL A 17 -12.44 7.93 -0.27
C VAL A 17 -12.36 6.92 -1.41
N ARG A 18 -13.04 5.78 -1.27
CA ARG A 18 -13.03 4.71 -2.24
C ARG A 18 -13.79 5.04 -3.52
N ILE A 19 -14.99 5.64 -3.43
CA ILE A 19 -15.77 6.10 -4.60
C ILE A 19 -14.93 7.10 -5.39
N ARG A 20 -14.33 8.09 -4.71
CA ARG A 20 -13.40 9.03 -5.35
C ARG A 20 -12.22 8.31 -6.00
N GLY A 21 -11.71 7.25 -5.36
CA GLY A 21 -10.70 6.36 -5.90
C GLY A 21 -11.11 5.72 -7.23
N CYS A 22 -12.36 5.26 -7.37
CA CYS A 22 -12.91 4.68 -8.60
C CYS A 22 -13.11 5.73 -9.70
N VAL A 23 -13.72 6.87 -9.38
CA VAL A 23 -13.92 7.99 -10.33
C VAL A 23 -12.58 8.39 -10.95
N ARG A 24 -11.53 8.43 -10.14
CA ARG A 24 -10.16 8.74 -10.58
C ARG A 24 -9.51 7.63 -11.41
N ARG A 25 -9.78 6.36 -11.12
CA ARG A 25 -9.23 5.21 -11.88
C ARG A 25 -9.95 4.98 -13.20
N TRP A 26 -11.15 5.53 -13.34
CA TRP A 26 -11.97 5.40 -14.53
C TRP A 26 -11.35 5.96 -15.82
N PRO A 27 -10.73 7.16 -15.84
CA PRO A 27 -10.05 7.70 -17.01
C PRO A 27 -8.60 7.20 -17.16
N GLN A 28 -8.05 6.45 -16.20
CA GLN A 28 -6.63 6.05 -16.23
C GLN A 28 -6.15 5.40 -17.54
N PRO A 29 -6.93 4.51 -18.20
CA PRO A 29 -6.51 3.93 -19.47
C PRO A 29 -6.29 4.96 -20.59
N LEU A 30 -6.89 6.15 -20.48
CA LEU A 30 -6.94 7.17 -21.54
C LEU A 30 -6.08 8.40 -21.24
N LEU A 31 -5.34 8.42 -20.12
CA LEU A 31 -4.62 9.62 -19.65
C LEU A 31 -3.53 10.13 -20.61
N ARG A 32 -3.02 9.27 -21.50
CA ARG A 32 -1.96 9.63 -22.46
C ARG A 32 -2.49 10.14 -23.80
N GLY A 33 -3.79 10.03 -24.07
CA GLY A 33 -4.39 10.42 -25.35
C GLY A 33 -5.15 9.27 -26.04
N PRO A 34 -5.87 9.56 -27.14
CA PRO A 34 -6.66 8.59 -27.90
C PRO A 34 -5.82 7.52 -28.64
N GLU A 35 -4.53 7.73 -28.81
CA GLU A 35 -3.57 6.79 -29.42
C GLU A 35 -2.93 5.84 -28.38
N TRP A 36 -3.32 5.95 -27.11
CA TRP A 36 -2.78 5.16 -26.02
C TRP A 36 -3.87 4.41 -25.27
N PHE A 37 -3.56 3.19 -24.84
CA PHE A 37 -4.28 2.47 -23.80
C PHE A 37 -3.31 2.14 -22.66
N PHE A 38 -3.43 2.85 -21.54
CA PHE A 38 -2.42 2.93 -20.47
C PHE A 38 -1.04 3.32 -21.02
N ASN A 39 -0.13 2.35 -21.09
CA ASN A 39 1.24 2.50 -21.56
C ASN A 39 1.48 1.77 -22.89
N VAL A 40 0.41 1.30 -23.55
CA VAL A 40 0.46 0.63 -24.86
C VAL A 40 0.03 1.61 -25.93
N HIS A 41 0.88 1.83 -26.93
CA HIS A 41 0.55 2.62 -28.11
C HIS A 41 -0.29 1.76 -29.06
N VAL A 42 -1.55 2.13 -29.26
CA VAL A 42 -2.55 1.30 -29.97
C VAL A 42 -2.81 1.81 -31.38
N GLN A 43 -3.28 0.93 -32.25
CA GLN A 43 -3.60 1.30 -33.64
C GLN A 43 -4.78 2.28 -33.72
N PRO A 44 -4.85 3.12 -34.78
CA PRO A 44 -6.05 3.90 -35.09
C PRO A 44 -7.29 3.00 -35.17
N GLY A 45 -8.42 3.45 -34.62
CA GLY A 45 -9.67 2.65 -34.59
C GLY A 45 -9.74 1.62 -33.45
N PHE A 46 -8.72 1.50 -32.59
CA PHE A 46 -8.72 0.56 -31.44
C PHE A 46 -9.99 0.66 -30.58
N TYR A 47 -10.48 1.88 -30.33
CA TYR A 47 -11.65 2.12 -29.47
C TYR A 47 -13.02 1.86 -30.11
N GLU A 48 -13.06 1.48 -31.40
CA GLU A 48 -14.32 1.21 -32.10
C GLU A 48 -14.90 -0.16 -31.72
N VAL A 49 -14.04 -1.18 -31.58
CA VAL A 49 -14.46 -2.56 -31.30
C VAL A 49 -13.73 -3.15 -30.10
N GLU A 50 -12.47 -3.56 -30.26
CA GLU A 50 -11.74 -4.34 -29.24
C GLU A 50 -11.34 -3.50 -28.02
N GLY A 51 -10.89 -2.27 -28.23
CA GLY A 51 -10.55 -1.34 -27.17
C GLY A 51 -11.73 -0.97 -26.28
N ARG A 52 -12.96 -0.89 -26.84
CA ARG A 52 -14.18 -0.65 -26.06
C ARG A 52 -14.48 -1.82 -25.12
N LYS A 53 -14.35 -3.07 -25.60
CA LYS A 53 -14.53 -4.28 -24.80
C LYS A 53 -13.49 -4.36 -23.68
N LEU A 54 -12.22 -4.09 -23.99
CA LEU A 54 -11.14 -4.08 -23.00
C LEU A 54 -11.32 -3.00 -21.93
N LEU A 55 -11.69 -1.79 -22.35
CA LEU A 55 -11.98 -0.68 -21.44
C LEU A 55 -13.17 -1.00 -20.53
N HIS A 56 -14.23 -1.58 -21.07
CA HIS A 56 -15.38 -2.03 -20.29
C HIS A 56 -14.99 -3.10 -19.26
N ARG A 57 -14.25 -4.15 -19.67
CA ARG A 57 -13.77 -5.19 -18.76
C ARG A 57 -12.89 -4.63 -17.65
N TYR A 58 -11.95 -3.74 -17.97
CA TYR A 58 -11.13 -3.05 -16.96
C TYR A 58 -12.01 -2.30 -15.95
N ARG A 59 -13.00 -1.54 -16.45
CA ARG A 59 -13.94 -0.79 -15.61
C ARG A 59 -14.77 -1.69 -14.71
N MET A 60 -15.22 -2.84 -15.21
CA MET A 60 -15.97 -3.81 -14.42
C MET A 60 -15.14 -4.46 -13.32
N ARG A 61 -13.85 -4.75 -13.58
CA ARG A 61 -12.95 -5.28 -12.53
C ARG A 61 -12.75 -4.31 -11.37
N MET A 62 -12.93 -3.00 -11.57
CA MET A 62 -12.86 -2.03 -10.47
C MET A 62 -13.97 -2.23 -9.43
N PHE A 63 -15.07 -2.89 -9.80
CA PHE A 63 -16.19 -3.17 -8.90
C PHE A 63 -16.07 -4.50 -8.14
N ILE A 64 -15.06 -5.33 -8.42
CA ILE A 64 -14.83 -6.60 -7.69
C ILE A 64 -14.74 -6.38 -6.17
N PRO A 65 -13.96 -5.40 -5.66
CA PRO A 65 -13.95 -5.14 -4.22
C PRO A 65 -15.32 -4.73 -3.67
N PHE A 66 -16.22 -4.15 -4.48
CA PHE A 66 -17.56 -3.73 -4.01
C PHE A 66 -18.49 -4.94 -3.89
N ALA A 67 -18.38 -5.88 -4.83
CA ALA A 67 -19.09 -7.14 -4.78
C ALA A 67 -18.71 -7.98 -3.54
N VAL A 68 -17.48 -7.82 -3.01
CA VAL A 68 -17.03 -8.47 -1.78
C VAL A 68 -17.44 -7.67 -0.53
N ASP A 69 -17.27 -6.36 -0.57
CA ASP A 69 -17.54 -5.46 0.56
C ASP A 69 -19.02 -5.45 0.97
N ILE A 70 -19.94 -5.26 0.01
CA ILE A 70 -21.36 -5.08 0.30
C ILE A 70 -21.94 -6.28 1.08
N PRO A 71 -21.77 -7.55 0.63
CA PRO A 71 -22.29 -8.69 1.38
C PRO A 71 -21.65 -8.84 2.77
N LEU A 72 -20.33 -8.62 2.89
CA LEU A 72 -19.62 -8.72 4.17
C LEU A 72 -20.08 -7.63 5.14
N ALA A 73 -20.24 -6.40 4.67
CA ALA A 73 -20.75 -5.31 5.48
C ALA A 73 -22.18 -5.59 5.94
N ILE A 74 -23.08 -6.04 5.06
CA ILE A 74 -24.45 -6.43 5.42
C ILE A 74 -24.42 -7.51 6.51
N ALA A 75 -23.61 -8.56 6.35
CA ALA A 75 -23.48 -9.61 7.37
C ALA A 75 -22.98 -9.06 8.71
N ILE A 76 -22.01 -8.14 8.70
CA ILE A 76 -21.50 -7.48 9.91
C ILE A 76 -22.61 -6.67 10.59
N PHE A 77 -23.34 -5.83 9.84
CA PHE A 77 -24.46 -5.05 10.37
C PHE A 77 -25.56 -5.94 10.95
N LEU A 78 -25.95 -7.02 10.27
CA LEU A 78 -26.95 -7.97 10.74
C LEU A 78 -26.50 -8.75 11.99
N SER A 79 -25.20 -8.99 12.13
CA SER A 79 -24.64 -9.70 13.29
C SER A 79 -24.46 -8.81 14.54
N GLY A 80 -24.61 -7.49 14.40
CA GLY A 80 -24.36 -6.51 15.47
C GLY A 80 -22.87 -6.31 15.82
N ARG A 81 -21.94 -7.01 15.15
CA ARG A 81 -20.50 -6.99 15.44
C ARG A 81 -19.76 -5.88 14.70
N LEU A 82 -20.14 -4.63 14.97
CA LEU A 82 -19.66 -3.44 14.25
C LEU A 82 -18.15 -3.21 14.40
N GLU A 83 -17.50 -3.78 15.41
CA GLU A 83 -16.04 -3.79 15.57
C GLU A 83 -15.32 -4.43 14.37
N LEU A 84 -15.97 -5.36 13.67
CA LEU A 84 -15.43 -6.05 12.49
C LEU A 84 -15.30 -5.13 11.27
N LEU A 85 -15.98 -3.97 11.26
CA LEU A 85 -15.86 -3.01 10.15
C LEU A 85 -14.42 -2.49 9.98
N ASN A 86 -13.69 -2.31 11.08
CA ASN A 86 -12.29 -1.87 11.01
C ASN A 86 -11.39 -2.92 10.34
N TRP A 87 -11.61 -4.20 10.65
CA TRP A 87 -10.92 -5.32 10.03
C TRP A 87 -11.29 -5.47 8.55
N LEU A 88 -12.56 -5.28 8.21
CA LEU A 88 -13.04 -5.24 6.84
C LEU A 88 -12.33 -4.12 6.04
N ILE A 89 -12.26 -2.89 6.56
CA ILE A 89 -11.56 -1.77 5.93
C ILE A 89 -10.08 -2.12 5.62
N LEU A 90 -9.38 -2.71 6.59
CA LEU A 90 -7.97 -3.11 6.41
C LEU A 90 -7.82 -4.18 5.31
N GLY A 91 -8.67 -5.22 5.33
CA GLY A 91 -8.67 -6.25 4.30
C GLY A 91 -9.00 -5.71 2.91
N LEU A 92 -9.99 -4.82 2.82
CA LEU A 92 -10.39 -4.16 1.58
C LEU A 92 -9.29 -3.25 1.03
N CYS A 93 -8.55 -2.51 1.88
CA CYS A 93 -7.41 -1.70 1.44
C CYS A 93 -6.38 -2.53 0.66
N ALA A 94 -6.01 -3.69 1.21
CA ALA A 94 -5.08 -4.61 0.56
C ALA A 94 -5.65 -5.16 -0.76
N MET A 95 -6.89 -5.66 -0.73
CA MET A 95 -7.57 -6.19 -1.93
C MET A 95 -7.72 -5.12 -3.03
N ILE A 96 -8.05 -3.87 -2.69
CA ILE A 96 -8.20 -2.78 -3.64
C ILE A 96 -6.87 -2.47 -4.35
N HIS A 97 -5.74 -2.56 -3.64
CA HIS A 97 -4.42 -2.40 -4.24
C HIS A 97 -4.06 -3.57 -5.15
N ILE A 98 -4.23 -4.81 -4.69
CA ILE A 98 -3.93 -6.02 -5.46
C ILE A 98 -4.80 -6.07 -6.73
N ASN A 99 -6.12 -5.88 -6.58
CA ASN A 99 -7.06 -5.87 -7.71
C ASN A 99 -6.72 -4.79 -8.73
N HIS A 100 -6.31 -3.60 -8.28
CA HIS A 100 -5.92 -2.52 -9.19
C HIS A 100 -4.66 -2.87 -9.99
N SER A 101 -3.59 -3.30 -9.31
CA SER A 101 -2.34 -3.71 -9.96
C SER A 101 -2.56 -4.84 -10.95
N TYR A 102 -3.33 -5.86 -10.56
CA TYR A 102 -3.71 -6.98 -11.43
C TYR A 102 -4.55 -6.51 -12.63
N SER A 103 -5.54 -5.65 -12.41
CA SER A 103 -6.44 -5.18 -13.48
C SER A 103 -5.70 -4.35 -14.53
N VAL A 104 -4.75 -3.50 -14.11
CA VAL A 104 -3.92 -2.71 -15.04
C VAL A 104 -3.00 -3.63 -15.83
N ASP A 105 -2.29 -4.52 -15.16
CA ASP A 105 -1.35 -5.45 -15.80
C ASP A 105 -2.05 -6.37 -16.82
N LEU A 106 -3.20 -6.93 -16.45
CA LEU A 106 -3.99 -7.77 -17.34
C LEU A 106 -4.56 -6.96 -18.53
N ALA A 107 -5.02 -5.74 -18.31
CA ALA A 107 -5.53 -4.88 -19.38
C ALA A 107 -4.42 -4.48 -20.35
N GLU A 108 -3.24 -4.09 -19.86
CA GLU A 108 -2.07 -3.80 -20.70
C GLU A 108 -1.67 -5.03 -21.52
N ARG A 109 -1.65 -6.23 -20.93
CA ARG A 109 -1.33 -7.46 -21.68
C ARG A 109 -2.33 -7.77 -22.78
N GLN A 110 -3.62 -7.57 -22.52
CA GLN A 110 -4.65 -7.80 -23.53
C GLN A 110 -4.61 -6.76 -24.66
N ALA A 111 -4.10 -5.56 -24.39
CA ALA A 111 -3.94 -4.52 -25.41
C ALA A 111 -2.67 -4.67 -26.27
N ARG A 112 -1.61 -5.30 -25.76
CA ARG A 112 -0.32 -5.46 -26.48
C ARG A 112 -0.42 -6.13 -27.86
N PRO A 113 -1.19 -7.22 -28.06
CA PRO A 113 -1.36 -7.80 -29.41
C PRO A 113 -1.97 -6.84 -30.44
N LEU A 114 -2.57 -5.73 -29.98
CA LEU A 114 -3.22 -4.71 -30.79
C LEU A 114 -2.38 -3.42 -30.86
N ALA A 115 -1.12 -3.48 -30.43
CA ALA A 115 -0.21 -2.35 -30.46
C ALA A 115 0.30 -2.04 -31.88
N VAL A 116 0.78 -0.82 -32.09
CA VAL A 116 1.49 -0.45 -33.33
C VAL A 116 2.84 -1.21 -33.38
N PRO A 117 3.24 -1.81 -34.52
CA PRO A 117 4.45 -2.64 -34.61
C PRO A 117 5.75 -1.97 -34.12
N GLU A 118 5.89 -0.66 -34.32
CA GLU A 118 7.05 0.11 -33.84
C GLU A 118 7.09 0.28 -32.31
N ALA A 119 5.94 0.24 -31.64
CA ALA A 119 5.84 0.38 -30.19
C ALA A 119 6.17 -0.91 -29.43
N GLU A 120 6.25 -2.03 -30.14
CA GLU A 120 6.47 -3.37 -29.59
C GLU A 120 7.95 -3.75 -29.46
N GLN A 121 8.89 -2.99 -30.04
CA GLN A 121 10.31 -3.31 -29.97
C GLN A 121 10.85 -3.03 -28.55
N PRO A 122 11.31 -4.05 -27.81
CA PRO A 122 11.97 -3.84 -26.52
C PRO A 122 13.23 -3.00 -26.72
N VAL A 123 13.59 -2.16 -25.75
CA VAL A 123 14.85 -1.40 -25.84
C VAL A 123 16.01 -2.38 -25.93
N ALA A 124 16.87 -2.18 -26.93
CA ALA A 124 18.04 -3.02 -27.19
C ALA A 124 18.99 -3.15 -25.99
N ALA A 125 18.99 -2.17 -25.09
CA ALA A 125 19.77 -2.21 -23.87
C ALA A 125 19.07 -1.48 -22.71
N VAL A 126 19.26 -2.02 -21.52
CA VAL A 126 18.73 -1.48 -20.26
C VAL A 126 19.90 -1.09 -19.37
N LEU A 127 19.74 0.04 -18.69
CA LEU A 127 20.68 0.47 -17.66
C LEU A 127 20.08 0.22 -16.28
N LEU A 128 20.88 -0.32 -15.36
CA LEU A 128 20.55 -0.33 -13.94
C LEU A 128 21.17 0.88 -13.27
N SER A 129 20.34 1.63 -12.54
CA SER A 129 20.83 2.76 -11.74
C SER A 129 21.78 2.26 -10.64
N LEU A 130 23.06 2.61 -10.76
CA LEU A 130 24.13 2.28 -9.80
C LEU A 130 24.23 3.28 -8.64
N THR A 131 23.40 4.33 -8.63
CA THR A 131 23.42 5.34 -7.55
C THR A 131 23.21 4.65 -6.20
N PRO A 132 24.17 4.70 -5.27
CA PRO A 132 24.04 4.05 -3.98
C PRO A 132 22.96 4.76 -3.17
N ARG A 133 21.88 4.05 -2.85
CA ARG A 133 20.76 4.58 -2.06
C ARG A 133 20.87 4.04 -0.63
N ARG A 134 21.08 4.92 0.35
CA ARG A 134 21.14 4.52 1.77
C ARG A 134 19.89 5.00 2.50
N LEU A 135 19.45 4.25 3.52
CA LEU A 135 18.28 4.62 4.33
C LEU A 135 18.39 6.02 4.94
N ARG A 136 19.61 6.41 5.32
CA ARG A 136 19.91 7.73 5.90
C ARG A 136 19.60 8.89 4.95
N ASP A 137 19.69 8.68 3.64
CA ASP A 137 19.51 9.74 2.64
C ASP A 137 18.02 10.09 2.50
N TYR A 138 17.13 9.19 2.96
CA TYR A 138 15.68 9.33 2.88
C TYR A 138 14.99 9.42 4.25
N SER A 139 15.76 9.45 5.35
CA SER A 139 15.21 9.47 6.70
C SER A 139 15.57 10.77 7.40
N ASN A 140 14.57 11.46 7.91
CA ASN A 140 14.80 12.66 8.71
C ASN A 140 15.11 12.24 10.16
N ARG A 141 16.36 12.48 10.60
CA ARG A 141 16.81 12.14 11.95
C ARG A 141 15.91 12.68 13.06
N ARG A 142 15.38 13.90 12.89
CA ARG A 142 14.48 14.51 13.89
C ARG A 142 13.18 13.73 14.03
N VAL A 143 12.64 13.26 12.90
CA VAL A 143 11.42 12.43 12.88
C VAL A 143 11.69 11.07 13.51
N GLU A 144 12.81 10.41 13.17
CA GLU A 144 13.15 9.12 13.76
C GLU A 144 13.35 9.21 15.28
N TRP A 145 14.03 10.27 15.77
CA TRP A 145 14.17 10.53 17.20
C TRP A 145 12.84 10.80 17.89
N ALA A 146 11.98 11.62 17.29
CA ALA A 146 10.65 11.89 17.84
C ALA A 146 9.82 10.61 17.96
N LEU A 147 9.75 9.80 16.89
CA LEU A 147 9.01 8.54 16.90
C LEU A 147 9.58 7.54 17.92
N GLY A 148 10.90 7.41 17.99
CA GLY A 148 11.58 6.52 18.93
C GLY A 148 11.37 6.93 20.38
N LEU A 149 11.60 8.22 20.70
CA LEU A 149 11.45 8.73 22.07
C LEU A 149 10.00 8.67 22.55
N SER A 150 9.04 9.08 21.73
CA SER A 150 7.62 9.00 22.08
C SER A 150 7.18 7.56 22.34
N THR A 151 7.68 6.61 21.55
CA THR A 151 7.42 5.18 21.74
C THR A 151 8.02 4.68 23.06
N LEU A 152 9.29 5.02 23.33
CA LEU A 152 9.97 4.62 24.58
C LEU A 152 9.26 5.18 25.82
N VAL A 153 8.87 6.46 25.79
CA VAL A 153 8.13 7.09 26.90
C VAL A 153 6.78 6.39 27.14
N ALA A 154 6.04 6.11 26.07
CA ALA A 154 4.75 5.41 26.18
C ALA A 154 4.92 3.98 26.72
N LEU A 155 5.93 3.24 26.26
CA LEU A 155 6.21 1.89 26.76
C LEU A 155 6.66 1.91 28.22
N ALA A 156 7.51 2.87 28.62
CA ALA A 156 7.93 3.02 30.01
C ALA A 156 6.73 3.34 30.93
N TRP A 157 5.78 4.15 30.46
CA TRP A 157 4.53 4.39 31.17
C TRP A 157 3.70 3.11 31.31
N LEU A 158 3.52 2.33 30.24
CA LEU A 158 2.76 1.06 30.31
C LEU A 158 3.42 0.05 31.25
N VAL A 159 4.75 -0.06 31.24
CA VAL A 159 5.49 -0.93 32.16
C VAL A 159 5.28 -0.48 33.61
N ARG A 160 5.39 0.83 33.89
CA ARG A 160 5.09 1.38 35.21
C ARG A 160 3.65 1.10 35.62
N TYR A 161 2.69 1.29 34.71
CA TYR A 161 1.27 1.04 34.96
C TYR A 161 1.04 -0.44 35.33
N TYR A 162 1.61 -1.37 34.56
CA TYR A 162 1.51 -2.80 34.79
C TYR A 162 1.97 -3.18 36.20
N PHE A 163 3.12 -2.67 36.66
CA PHE A 163 3.64 -2.99 37.99
C PHE A 163 2.98 -2.23 39.15
N ALA A 164 2.41 -1.04 38.89
CA ALA A 164 1.83 -0.19 39.94
C ALA A 164 0.36 -0.51 40.28
N ALA A 165 -0.37 -1.18 39.38
CA ALA A 165 -1.79 -1.50 39.55
C ALA A 165 -2.03 -3.01 39.54
N PRO A 166 -1.96 -3.70 40.71
CA PRO A 166 -2.04 -5.16 40.79
C PRO A 166 -3.33 -5.77 40.23
N GLU A 167 -4.43 -5.01 40.25
CA GLU A 167 -5.75 -5.41 39.78
C GLU A 167 -5.87 -5.46 38.24
N HIS A 168 -4.90 -4.91 37.51
CA HIS A 168 -4.91 -4.78 36.04
C HIS A 168 -3.74 -5.52 35.36
N HIS A 169 -3.20 -6.57 35.98
CA HIS A 169 -2.08 -7.38 35.48
C HIS A 169 -2.40 -8.25 34.24
N ASP A 170 -3.32 -7.83 33.38
CA ASP A 170 -3.50 -8.49 32.08
C ASP A 170 -2.45 -7.97 31.08
N LEU A 171 -1.44 -8.81 30.81
CA LEU A 171 -0.42 -8.53 29.80
C LEU A 171 -1.03 -8.25 28.43
N ARG A 172 -2.14 -8.92 28.08
CA ARG A 172 -2.80 -8.76 26.77
C ARG A 172 -3.52 -7.44 26.68
N GLY A 173 -4.32 -7.08 27.69
CA GLY A 173 -4.98 -5.78 27.78
C GLY A 173 -3.96 -4.63 27.77
N VAL A 174 -2.87 -4.72 28.53
CA VAL A 174 -1.90 -3.62 28.63
C VAL A 174 -1.00 -3.51 27.39
N PHE A 175 -0.50 -4.63 26.85
CA PHE A 175 0.52 -4.60 25.79
C PHE A 175 0.05 -5.07 24.41
N GLY A 176 -1.14 -5.65 24.27
CA GLY A 176 -1.61 -6.22 23.00
C GLY A 176 -1.63 -5.21 21.84
N THR A 177 -2.32 -4.09 22.00
CA THR A 177 -2.37 -3.02 20.98
C THR A 177 -0.99 -2.40 20.74
N PRO A 178 -0.19 -2.02 21.76
CA PRO A 178 1.18 -1.53 21.56
C PRO A 178 2.07 -2.50 20.79
N VAL A 179 2.07 -3.80 21.11
CA VAL A 179 2.87 -4.81 20.42
C VAL A 179 2.44 -4.93 18.96
N LEU A 180 1.12 -4.94 18.69
CA LEU A 180 0.59 -4.94 17.33
C LEU A 180 1.08 -3.73 16.52
N MET A 181 1.04 -2.53 17.12
CA MET A 181 1.48 -1.29 16.47
C MET A 181 3.01 -1.24 16.28
N LEU A 182 3.80 -1.75 17.23
CA LEU A 182 5.24 -1.91 17.08
C LEU A 182 5.57 -2.87 15.93
N TYR A 183 4.85 -3.99 15.84
CA TYR A 183 5.02 -4.93 14.75
C TYR A 183 4.69 -4.29 13.40
N ALA A 184 3.61 -3.51 13.33
CA ALA A 184 3.27 -2.72 12.14
C ALA A 184 4.37 -1.71 11.78
N GLN A 185 4.98 -1.03 12.77
CA GLN A 185 6.12 -0.13 12.51
C GLN A 185 7.31 -0.85 11.89
N LEU A 186 7.65 -2.05 12.37
CA LEU A 186 8.70 -2.88 11.76
C LEU A 186 8.36 -3.21 10.30
N GLY A 187 7.09 -3.50 10.00
CA GLY A 187 6.61 -3.66 8.64
C GLY A 187 6.83 -2.45 7.76
N PHE A 188 6.47 -1.25 8.23
CA PHE A 188 6.68 -0.02 7.46
C PHE A 188 8.18 0.26 7.24
N LEU A 189 9.04 -0.02 8.21
CA LEU A 189 10.50 0.05 8.04
C LEU A 189 11.01 -0.96 7.02
N PHE A 190 10.47 -2.18 7.04
CA PHE A 190 10.79 -3.21 6.07
C PHE A 190 10.37 -2.78 4.66
N VAL A 191 9.15 -2.28 4.48
CA VAL A 191 8.67 -1.72 3.20
C VAL A 191 9.54 -0.54 2.76
N LYS A 192 9.93 0.36 3.67
CA LYS A 192 10.86 1.48 3.40
C LYS A 192 12.17 0.96 2.82
N ARG A 193 12.73 -0.10 3.42
CA ARG A 193 13.95 -0.76 2.93
C ARG A 193 13.76 -1.41 1.56
N MET A 194 12.62 -2.07 1.32
CA MET A 194 12.29 -2.66 0.01
C MET A 194 12.22 -1.58 -1.07
N VAL A 195 11.50 -0.48 -0.82
CA VAL A 195 11.34 0.65 -1.75
C VAL A 195 12.68 1.31 -2.10
N ILE A 196 13.60 1.43 -1.14
CA ILE A 196 14.95 1.96 -1.36
C ILE A 196 15.80 0.98 -2.18
N SER A 197 15.73 -0.30 -1.85
CA SER A 197 16.47 -1.36 -2.56
C SER A 197 15.92 -1.64 -3.96
N TRP A 198 14.74 -1.13 -4.29
CA TRP A 198 14.10 -1.38 -5.56
C TRP A 198 14.89 -0.75 -6.70
N ARG A 199 15.60 -1.62 -7.43
CA ARG A 199 16.25 -1.32 -8.69
C ARG A 199 15.28 -1.63 -9.80
N SER A 200 14.95 -0.61 -10.60
CA SER A 200 14.11 -0.78 -11.76
C SER A 200 14.96 -0.53 -13.01
N PRO A 201 14.81 -1.35 -14.07
CA PRO A 201 15.54 -1.20 -15.32
C PRO A 201 15.16 0.12 -16.02
N LEU A 202 16.14 0.89 -16.49
CA LEU A 202 15.94 2.18 -17.17
C LEU A 202 16.18 2.04 -18.67
N PRO A 203 15.37 2.71 -19.50
CA PRO A 203 15.63 2.80 -20.93
C PRO A 203 16.84 3.70 -21.21
N GLN A 204 17.52 3.45 -22.34
CA GLN A 204 18.61 4.31 -22.83
C GLN A 204 18.13 5.68 -23.33
N SER A 205 16.90 5.76 -23.86
CA SER A 205 16.27 7.03 -24.21
C SER A 205 15.54 7.61 -22.99
N GLN A 206 15.57 8.93 -22.83
CA GLN A 206 14.91 9.65 -21.72
C GLN A 206 15.29 9.13 -20.31
N THR A 207 16.53 8.65 -20.15
CA THR A 207 17.00 8.05 -18.90
C THR A 207 16.86 9.02 -17.71
N ALA A 208 17.12 10.31 -17.92
CA ALA A 208 17.04 11.34 -16.89
C ALA A 208 15.60 11.54 -16.39
N GLU A 209 14.64 11.63 -17.31
CA GLU A 209 13.21 11.79 -17.00
C GLU A 209 12.67 10.56 -16.26
N HIS A 210 13.00 9.35 -16.73
CA HIS A 210 12.61 8.11 -16.04
C HIS A 210 13.25 7.97 -14.65
N MET A 211 14.52 8.40 -14.51
CA MET A 211 15.20 8.44 -13.22
C MET A 211 14.51 9.40 -12.26
N ALA A 212 14.21 10.63 -12.70
CA ALA A 212 13.54 11.64 -11.90
C ALA A 212 12.13 11.18 -11.47
N ALA A 213 11.32 10.66 -12.40
CA ALA A 213 9.99 10.14 -12.11
C ALA A 213 10.00 9.03 -11.05
N ARG A 214 10.96 8.11 -11.14
CA ARG A 214 11.13 7.02 -10.18
C ARG A 214 11.62 7.51 -8.83
N GLU A 215 12.53 8.47 -8.81
CA GLU A 215 13.05 9.04 -7.57
C GLU A 215 11.96 9.78 -6.80
N GLU A 216 11.14 10.57 -7.47
CA GLU A 216 10.00 11.24 -6.84
C GLU A 216 8.93 10.25 -6.36
N THR A 217 8.65 9.21 -7.14
CA THR A 217 7.75 8.12 -6.73
C THR A 217 8.28 7.41 -5.48
N ARG A 218 9.59 7.16 -5.42
CA ARG A 218 10.26 6.58 -4.25
C ARG A 218 10.09 7.48 -3.03
N LYS A 219 10.44 8.77 -3.13
CA LYS A 219 10.27 9.74 -2.03
C LYS A 219 8.82 9.79 -1.52
N TYR A 220 7.85 9.76 -2.44
CA TYR A 220 6.44 9.68 -2.09
C TYR A 220 6.11 8.44 -1.25
N TYR A 221 6.49 7.24 -1.68
CA TYR A 221 6.24 6.02 -0.92
C TYR A 221 6.95 6.00 0.44
N LEU A 222 8.17 6.53 0.52
CA LEU A 222 8.91 6.63 1.78
C LEU A 222 8.21 7.60 2.75
N ARG A 223 7.67 8.71 2.25
CA ARG A 223 6.89 9.64 3.07
C ARG A 223 5.59 9.03 3.57
N VAL A 224 4.89 8.25 2.73
CA VAL A 224 3.70 7.49 3.15
C VAL A 224 4.05 6.48 4.24
N CYS A 225 5.19 5.78 4.14
CA CYS A 225 5.66 4.88 5.20
C CYS A 225 5.89 5.64 6.51
N ASP A 226 6.54 6.81 6.47
CA ASP A 226 6.79 7.62 7.67
C ASP A 226 5.49 8.15 8.29
N MET A 227 4.49 8.54 7.48
CA MET A 227 3.17 8.94 7.98
C MET A 227 2.44 7.79 8.68
N ASN A 228 2.49 6.57 8.12
CA ASN A 228 1.89 5.40 8.75
C ASN A 228 2.64 4.96 10.02
N ARG A 229 3.96 5.14 10.08
CA ARG A 229 4.73 4.95 11.33
C ARG A 229 4.33 5.96 12.40
N ALA A 230 4.19 7.23 12.03
CA ALA A 230 3.71 8.26 12.94
C ALA A 230 2.29 7.94 13.47
N ALA A 231 1.41 7.45 12.59
CA ALA A 231 0.09 6.95 12.98
C ALA A 231 0.16 5.81 14.02
N ALA A 232 1.03 4.82 13.80
CA ALA A 232 1.22 3.73 14.76
C ALA A 232 1.77 4.21 16.11
N VAL A 233 2.74 5.14 16.11
CA VAL A 233 3.25 5.77 17.34
C VAL A 233 2.15 6.54 18.07
N ALA A 234 1.34 7.29 17.33
CA ALA A 234 0.23 8.05 17.89
C ALA A 234 -0.75 7.14 18.67
N VAL A 235 -1.07 5.97 18.12
CA VAL A 235 -1.89 4.94 18.81
C VAL A 235 -1.18 4.42 20.07
N ILE A 236 0.12 4.12 20.00
CA ILE A 236 0.90 3.64 21.17
C ILE A 236 0.91 4.70 22.28
N VAL A 237 1.11 5.97 21.94
CA VAL A 237 1.13 7.09 22.89
C VAL A 237 -0.24 7.33 23.49
N PHE A 238 -1.30 7.12 22.72
CA PHE A 238 -2.68 7.26 23.20
C PHE A 238 -3.10 6.13 24.15
N TRP A 239 -2.55 4.93 23.97
CA TRP A 239 -2.92 3.72 24.72
C TRP A 239 -2.84 3.84 26.26
N PRO A 240 -1.77 4.38 26.88
CA PRO A 240 -1.74 4.62 28.33
C PRO A 240 -2.90 5.47 28.85
N PHE A 241 -3.39 6.44 28.08
CA PHE A 241 -4.50 7.28 28.50
C PHE A 241 -5.81 6.51 28.58
N THR A 242 -6.00 5.49 27.73
CA THR A 242 -7.20 4.65 27.76
C THR A 242 -7.28 3.81 29.03
N MET A 243 -6.14 3.54 29.67
CA MET A 243 -6.04 2.72 30.88
C MET A 243 -6.16 3.54 32.19
N ASN A 244 -5.90 4.85 32.15
CA ASN A 244 -5.84 5.70 33.35
C ASN A 244 -7.06 6.62 33.52
N MET A 245 -8.05 6.57 32.63
CA MET A 245 -9.20 7.48 32.63
C MET A 245 -10.49 6.75 33.00
N GLY A 246 -11.33 7.40 33.82
CA GLY A 246 -12.71 6.95 34.01
C GLY A 246 -13.54 7.09 32.72
N HIS A 247 -14.57 6.27 32.58
CA HIS A 247 -15.40 6.15 31.36
C HIS A 247 -15.82 7.50 30.73
N ALA A 248 -16.32 8.45 31.53
CA ALA A 248 -16.78 9.74 31.01
C ALA A 248 -15.63 10.63 30.46
N ALA A 249 -14.45 10.57 31.07
CA ALA A 249 -13.27 11.30 30.60
C ALA A 249 -12.71 10.64 29.34
N PHE A 250 -12.67 9.30 29.33
CA PHE A 250 -12.26 8.50 28.18
C PHE A 250 -13.11 8.81 26.94
N ASP A 251 -14.44 8.79 27.07
CA ASP A 251 -15.35 9.07 25.95
C ASP A 251 -15.07 10.44 25.31
N ARG A 252 -14.89 11.48 26.13
CA ARG A 252 -14.59 12.84 25.64
C ARG A 252 -13.24 12.91 24.93
N VAL A 253 -12.21 12.36 25.57
CA VAL A 253 -10.84 12.37 25.03
C VAL A 253 -10.76 11.55 23.75
N TYR A 254 -11.44 10.40 23.70
CA TYR A 254 -11.52 9.57 22.50
C TYR A 254 -12.29 10.27 21.37
N SER A 255 -13.40 10.96 21.66
CA SER A 255 -14.11 11.77 20.64
C SER A 255 -13.19 12.82 20.02
N ILE A 256 -12.43 13.55 20.85
CA ILE A 256 -11.48 14.57 20.38
C ILE A 256 -10.37 13.92 19.57
N TRP A 257 -9.78 12.83 20.07
CA TRP A 257 -8.76 12.06 19.36
C TRP A 257 -9.25 11.61 18.00
N PHE A 258 -10.43 10.99 17.93
CA PHE A 258 -11.05 10.53 16.70
C PHE A 258 -11.31 11.69 15.72
N ALA A 259 -11.84 12.82 16.19
CA ALA A 259 -12.08 13.99 15.35
C ALA A 259 -10.78 14.56 14.77
N VAL A 260 -9.73 14.69 15.59
CA VAL A 260 -8.39 15.10 15.15
C VAL A 260 -7.84 14.12 14.12
N TRP A 261 -8.08 12.82 14.32
CA TRP A 261 -7.60 11.77 13.42
C TRP A 261 -8.32 11.75 12.08
N LEU A 262 -9.63 11.99 12.09
CA LEU A 262 -10.43 12.15 10.88
C LEU A 262 -9.98 13.40 10.10
N LEU A 263 -9.81 14.53 10.78
CA LEU A 263 -9.30 15.76 10.16
C LEU A 263 -7.91 15.56 9.54
N THR A 264 -6.99 14.94 10.29
CA THR A 264 -5.64 14.62 9.82
C THR A 264 -5.69 13.69 8.61
N SER A 265 -6.59 12.71 8.59
CA SER A 265 -6.79 11.79 7.47
C SER A 265 -7.32 12.49 6.23
N VAL A 266 -8.21 13.48 6.37
CA VAL A 266 -8.68 14.32 5.27
C VAL A 266 -7.54 15.14 4.69
N VAL A 267 -6.77 15.84 5.53
CA VAL A 267 -5.63 16.66 5.11
C VAL A 267 -4.57 15.79 4.41
N ALA A 268 -4.24 14.63 5.01
CA ALA A 268 -3.34 13.65 4.40
C ALA A 268 -3.86 13.14 3.06
N GLY A 269 -5.16 12.86 2.95
CA GLY A 269 -5.81 12.44 1.70
C GLY A 269 -5.71 13.48 0.60
N VAL A 270 -5.92 14.76 0.91
CA VAL A 270 -5.73 15.88 -0.04
C VAL A 270 -4.27 15.98 -0.47
N TRP A 271 -3.33 15.95 0.47
CA TRP A 271 -1.90 15.99 0.16
C TRP A 271 -1.45 14.81 -0.72
N ILE A 272 -1.91 13.59 -0.40
CA ILE A 272 -1.68 12.38 -1.20
C ILE A 272 -2.18 12.57 -2.62
N GLU A 273 -3.37 13.14 -2.79
CA GLU A 273 -3.96 13.35 -4.11
C GLU A 273 -3.19 14.39 -4.93
N ILE A 274 -2.79 15.51 -4.31
CA ILE A 274 -1.94 16.52 -4.96
C ILE A 274 -0.63 15.90 -5.42
N LYS A 275 0.07 15.19 -4.51
CA LYS A 275 1.34 14.55 -4.83
C LYS A 275 1.21 13.50 -5.92
N ARG A 276 0.13 12.75 -5.91
CA ARG A 276 -0.12 11.76 -6.94
C ARG A 276 -0.35 12.39 -8.31
N LYS A 277 -1.11 13.49 -8.40
CA LYS A 277 -1.29 14.21 -9.67
C LYS A 277 0.06 14.68 -10.22
N GLN A 278 0.90 15.27 -9.36
CA GLN A 278 2.27 15.66 -9.72
C GLN A 278 3.11 14.47 -10.24
N LEU A 279 2.98 13.30 -9.62
CA LEU A 279 3.68 12.08 -10.07
C LEU A 279 3.12 11.55 -11.40
N VAL A 280 1.81 11.65 -11.63
CA VAL A 280 1.19 11.28 -12.91
C VAL A 280 1.69 12.21 -14.00
N ASP A 281 1.66 13.53 -13.79
CA ASP A 281 2.16 14.51 -14.76
C ASP A 281 3.63 14.26 -15.09
N LEU A 282 4.45 13.96 -14.08
CA LEU A 282 5.85 13.60 -14.27
C LEU A 282 6.03 12.28 -15.05
N ALA A 283 5.20 11.27 -14.78
CA ALA A 283 5.22 9.99 -15.49
C ALA A 283 4.69 10.09 -16.93
N LEU A 284 3.79 11.04 -17.21
CA LEU A 284 3.25 11.32 -18.54
C LEU A 284 4.29 12.00 -19.44
N ARG A 285 5.21 12.80 -18.87
CA ARG A 285 6.33 13.43 -19.61
C ARG A 285 7.32 12.42 -20.18
N ALA A 286 7.49 11.28 -19.51
CA ALA A 286 8.34 10.20 -20.01
C ALA A 286 7.52 9.29 -20.95
N ARG A 287 8.08 8.97 -22.12
CA ARG A 287 7.45 8.00 -23.03
C ARG A 287 7.42 6.63 -22.37
N PRO A 288 6.31 5.86 -22.48
CA PRO A 288 6.31 4.48 -22.04
C PRO A 288 7.37 3.70 -22.80
N VAL A 289 8.11 2.85 -22.09
CA VAL A 289 9.12 2.03 -22.72
C VAL A 289 8.90 0.57 -22.36
N LYS A 290 8.87 -0.29 -23.39
CA LYS A 290 8.86 -1.73 -23.23
C LYS A 290 10.25 -2.16 -22.79
N LEU A 291 10.36 -2.46 -21.50
CA LEU A 291 11.55 -3.07 -20.96
C LEU A 291 11.69 -4.48 -21.59
N PRO A 292 12.91 -4.90 -21.99
CA PRO A 292 13.14 -6.24 -22.46
C PRO A 292 12.58 -7.24 -21.46
N ASP A 293 11.93 -8.26 -21.98
CA ASP A 293 11.57 -9.39 -21.14
C ASP A 293 12.91 -10.00 -20.70
N LEU A 294 13.23 -9.85 -19.41
CA LEU A 294 14.43 -10.48 -18.86
C LEU A 294 14.29 -12.02 -18.88
N LEU A 295 13.15 -12.53 -19.37
CA LEU A 295 12.72 -13.91 -19.37
C LEU A 295 12.64 -14.57 -20.75
N ASP A 296 13.36 -14.11 -21.76
CA ASP A 296 13.55 -14.92 -23.00
C ASP A 296 14.18 -16.31 -22.74
N GLN A 297 14.53 -16.62 -21.49
CA GLN A 297 14.79 -17.98 -21.01
C GLN A 297 13.48 -18.66 -20.58
N SER A 298 13.03 -19.58 -21.42
CA SER A 298 11.80 -20.40 -21.31
C SER A 298 11.60 -21.17 -19.99
N GLU A 299 12.63 -21.33 -19.16
CA GLU A 299 12.54 -22.04 -17.87
C GLU A 299 11.88 -21.23 -16.74
N ILE A 300 11.65 -19.92 -16.94
CA ILE A 300 11.30 -18.98 -15.85
C ILE A 300 9.77 -18.77 -15.71
N ALA A 301 8.97 -19.52 -16.47
CA ALA A 301 7.51 -19.38 -16.56
C ALA A 301 6.70 -19.95 -15.37
N ARG A 302 7.28 -20.06 -14.17
CA ARG A 302 6.54 -20.45 -12.96
C ARG A 302 5.96 -19.20 -12.29
N TRP A 303 4.88 -18.68 -12.84
CA TRP A 303 4.05 -17.72 -12.10
C TRP A 303 3.29 -18.47 -10.99
N PRO A 304 3.18 -17.94 -9.75
CA PRO A 304 3.54 -16.60 -9.30
C PRO A 304 4.94 -16.47 -8.67
N VAL A 305 5.75 -17.53 -8.65
CA VAL A 305 6.98 -17.61 -7.86
C VAL A 305 8.13 -18.24 -8.65
N CYS A 306 9.28 -17.58 -8.68
CA CYS A 306 10.47 -18.03 -9.40
C CYS A 306 11.70 -18.09 -8.47
N TYR A 307 12.74 -18.79 -8.88
CA TYR A 307 14.01 -18.85 -8.15
C TYR A 307 15.15 -18.48 -9.09
N GLN A 308 15.66 -17.25 -8.98
CA GLN A 308 16.73 -16.73 -9.82
C GLN A 308 17.82 -16.04 -8.99
N PRO A 309 18.87 -16.78 -8.58
CA PRO A 309 19.95 -16.21 -7.76
C PRO A 309 20.84 -15.24 -8.53
N SER A 310 20.95 -15.40 -9.86
CA SER A 310 21.73 -14.52 -10.74
C SER A 310 21.13 -13.12 -10.89
N VAL A 311 19.83 -12.95 -10.60
CA VAL A 311 19.12 -11.68 -10.76
C VAL A 311 18.72 -11.13 -9.38
N PRO A 312 19.34 -10.03 -8.90
CA PRO A 312 19.13 -9.53 -7.53
C PRO A 312 17.80 -8.79 -7.33
N MET A 313 16.84 -8.92 -8.25
CA MET A 313 15.54 -8.25 -8.20
C MET A 313 14.53 -9.07 -7.40
N LEU A 314 13.71 -8.39 -6.60
CA LEU A 314 12.65 -9.00 -5.79
C LEU A 314 11.48 -9.48 -6.66
N LEU A 315 11.06 -8.65 -7.61
CA LEU A 315 9.98 -8.93 -8.55
C LEU A 315 10.57 -8.94 -9.94
N LEU A 316 10.36 -10.05 -10.65
CA LEU A 316 10.76 -10.22 -12.03
C LEU A 316 9.53 -10.09 -12.92
N LYS A 317 9.59 -9.20 -13.91
CA LYS A 317 8.51 -9.05 -14.88
C LYS A 317 8.66 -10.13 -15.94
N GLY A 318 7.56 -10.79 -16.28
CA GLY A 318 7.48 -11.84 -17.29
C GLY A 318 6.20 -11.84 -18.09
N ALA A 319 6.12 -12.78 -19.04
CA ALA A 319 4.96 -12.95 -19.93
C ALA A 319 3.61 -13.07 -19.19
N ARG A 320 3.59 -13.77 -18.05
CA ARG A 320 2.38 -14.03 -17.23
C ARG A 320 2.23 -13.16 -15.98
N GLY A 321 3.19 -12.31 -15.64
CA GLY A 321 3.11 -11.61 -14.35
C GLY A 321 4.31 -10.81 -13.98
N TYR A 322 4.22 -10.19 -12.81
CA TYR A 322 5.38 -10.16 -11.92
C TYR A 322 5.44 -11.50 -11.18
N SER A 323 6.63 -12.10 -11.14
CA SER A 323 6.95 -13.28 -10.34
C SER A 323 7.81 -12.86 -9.15
N LEU A 324 7.50 -13.38 -7.98
CA LEU A 324 8.30 -13.16 -6.77
C LEU A 324 9.56 -14.02 -6.83
N ASN A 325 10.73 -13.42 -6.68
CA ASN A 325 12.01 -14.14 -6.70
C ASN A 325 12.36 -14.67 -5.30
N LEU A 326 12.23 -15.98 -5.09
CA LEU A 326 12.58 -16.66 -3.85
C LEU A 326 14.08 -16.62 -3.55
N ALA A 327 14.94 -16.45 -4.55
CA ALA A 327 16.38 -16.33 -4.31
C ALA A 327 16.74 -15.01 -3.61
N ASN A 328 15.82 -14.02 -3.58
CA ASN A 328 16.04 -12.75 -2.92
C ASN A 328 15.82 -12.86 -1.40
N ARG A 329 16.81 -12.45 -0.60
CA ARG A 329 16.72 -12.46 0.88
C ARG A 329 15.53 -11.66 1.42
N LEU A 330 15.11 -10.59 0.73
CA LEU A 330 13.94 -9.81 1.13
C LEU A 330 12.65 -10.61 1.01
N THR A 331 12.57 -11.58 0.09
CA THR A 331 11.40 -12.46 -0.03
C THR A 331 11.20 -13.30 1.22
N HIS A 332 12.28 -13.92 1.72
CA HIS A 332 12.23 -14.72 2.95
C HIS A 332 11.91 -13.87 4.18
N LEU A 333 12.48 -12.66 4.27
CA LEU A 333 12.14 -11.71 5.34
C LEU A 333 10.67 -11.29 5.29
N GLY A 334 10.13 -11.07 4.09
CA GLY A 334 8.71 -10.77 3.90
C GLY A 334 7.81 -11.93 4.32
N ALA A 335 8.16 -13.15 3.94
CA ALA A 335 7.42 -14.35 4.35
C ALA A 335 7.46 -14.55 5.88
N ALA A 336 8.63 -14.41 6.50
CA ALA A 336 8.77 -14.48 7.96
C ALA A 336 7.96 -13.38 8.66
N TYR A 337 7.95 -12.16 8.11
CA TYR A 337 7.14 -11.06 8.63
C TYR A 337 5.62 -11.35 8.54
N LEU A 338 5.15 -11.95 7.45
CA LEU A 338 3.76 -12.37 7.32
C LEU A 338 3.41 -13.51 8.28
N ALA A 339 4.30 -14.49 8.47
CA ALA A 339 4.11 -15.55 9.45
C ALA A 339 4.00 -14.97 10.88
N GLY A 340 4.82 -13.98 11.22
CA GLY A 340 4.70 -13.30 12.51
C GLY A 340 3.39 -12.53 12.70
N TRP A 341 2.77 -11.99 11.63
CA TRP A 341 1.41 -11.45 11.72
C TRP A 341 0.39 -12.53 12.09
N VAL A 342 0.46 -13.69 11.43
CA VAL A 342 -0.44 -14.82 11.74
C VAL A 342 -0.28 -15.24 13.19
N VAL A 343 0.96 -15.39 13.66
CA VAL A 343 1.25 -15.70 15.07
C VAL A 343 0.69 -14.62 16.01
N LEU A 344 0.87 -13.34 15.70
CA LEU A 344 0.31 -12.24 16.48
C LEU A 344 -1.22 -12.32 16.56
N PHE A 345 -1.90 -12.56 15.43
CA PHE A 345 -3.36 -12.70 15.41
C PHE A 345 -3.86 -13.94 16.18
N VAL A 346 -3.12 -15.05 16.11
CA VAL A 346 -3.46 -16.30 16.81
C VAL A 346 -3.18 -16.22 18.31
N LEU A 347 -2.16 -15.45 18.73
CA LEU A 347 -1.75 -15.32 20.14
C LEU A 347 -2.39 -14.15 20.87
N LEU A 348 -2.91 -13.15 20.16
CA LEU A 348 -3.68 -12.02 20.73
C LEU A 348 -5.21 -12.22 20.97
N PRO A 349 -5.86 -13.41 20.99
CA PRO A 349 -7.31 -13.43 21.21
C PRO A 349 -7.76 -12.96 22.60
N LYS A 350 -8.71 -12.01 22.53
CA LYS A 350 -9.76 -11.51 23.46
C LYS A 350 -9.36 -11.18 24.90
N GLY A 351 -9.06 -9.90 25.14
CA GLY A 351 -9.67 -9.18 26.27
C GLY A 351 -11.08 -8.76 25.85
N HIS A 352 -12.05 -8.96 26.74
CA HIS A 352 -13.48 -8.71 26.53
C HIS A 352 -13.83 -7.28 26.15
#